data_AF-A0A1X7SHC2-F1
#
_entry.id   AF-A0A1X7SHC2-F1
#
_cell.length_a   1.000
_cell.length_b   1.000
_cell.length_c   1.000
_cell.angle_alpha   90.00
_cell.angle_beta   90.00
_cell.angle_gamma   90.00
#
_symmetry.space_group_name_H-M   'P 1'
#
loop_
_entity.id
_entity.type
_entity.pdbx_description
1 polymer ?
#
loop_
_entity_poly.entity_id
_entity_poly.type
_entity_poly.pdbx_seq_one_letter_code
_entity_poly.pdbx_strand_id
1 'polypeptide(L)'
;MVDFEPNTPPRPYGILYLGPSVTTYSYQNAGYRIYTVDGNYNESSRQVLDHDTYILNITDANLTNKPKWIHEYSAKDAYNMTNLTPDGWLSLLKEFLTNNDLFLKYYQ
;
A
#
# COMPACT_ATOMS: atom_id res chain seq x y z
N MET A 1 -8.00 -0.91 3.83
CA MET A 1 -9.42 -1.23 4.09
C MET A 1 -10.27 -0.12 3.50
N VAL A 2 -11.33 -0.47 2.78
CA VAL A 2 -12.25 0.50 2.15
C VAL A 2 -13.50 0.63 3.01
N ASP A 3 -13.83 1.87 3.39
CA ASP A 3 -15.04 2.18 4.16
C ASP A 3 -16.18 2.60 3.22
N PHE A 4 -17.39 2.14 3.53
CA PHE A 4 -18.58 2.32 2.70
C PHE A 4 -19.71 3.03 3.44
N GLU A 5 -20.41 3.90 2.72
CA GLU A 5 -21.66 4.48 3.19
C GLU A 5 -22.76 3.41 3.26
N PRO A 6 -23.76 3.56 4.14
CA PRO A 6 -24.87 2.62 4.26
C PRO A 6 -25.89 2.67 3.09
N ASN A 7 -25.59 3.41 2.01
CA ASN A 7 -26.45 3.57 0.84
C ASN A 7 -26.63 2.25 0.05
N THR A 8 -27.67 2.17 -0.79
CA THR A 8 -27.88 1.05 -1.74
C THR A 8 -27.87 1.58 -3.18
N PRO A 9 -26.86 1.25 -4.01
CA PRO A 9 -25.67 0.45 -3.69
C PRO A 9 -24.69 1.18 -2.76
N PRO A 10 -23.87 0.46 -1.99
CA PRO A 10 -22.88 1.05 -1.09
C PRO A 10 -21.80 1.79 -1.89
N ARG A 11 -21.44 2.99 -1.43
CA ARG A 11 -20.45 3.86 -2.05
C ARG A 11 -19.20 3.96 -1.16
N PRO A 12 -17.99 3.77 -1.70
CA PRO A 12 -16.77 3.92 -0.91
C PRO A 12 -16.54 5.40 -0.57
N TYR A 13 -16.12 5.70 0.66
CA TYR A 13 -15.85 7.08 1.10
C TYR A 13 -14.53 7.25 1.86
N GLY A 14 -13.94 6.16 2.36
CA GLY A 14 -12.74 6.21 3.18
C GLY A 14 -11.77 5.08 2.87
N ILE A 15 -10.48 5.35 3.14
CA ILE A 15 -9.42 4.35 3.07
C ILE A 15 -8.60 4.39 4.35
N LEU A 16 -8.56 3.26 5.04
CA LEU A 16 -7.59 3.01 6.10
C LEU A 16 -6.40 2.24 5.53
N TYR A 17 -5.23 2.86 5.62
CA TYR A 17 -3.97 2.21 5.28
C TYR A 17 -3.38 1.48 6.47
N LEU A 18 -3.11 0.18 6.30
CA LEU A 18 -2.45 -0.63 7.30
C LEU A 18 -0.96 -0.75 6.92
N GLY A 19 -0.11 -0.08 7.70
CA GLY A 19 1.34 -0.11 7.54
C GLY A 19 1.96 -1.49 7.83
N PRO A 20 3.15 -1.79 7.30
CA PRO A 20 3.91 -2.96 7.72
C PRO A 20 4.50 -2.70 9.11
N SER A 21 5.09 -3.74 9.71
CA SER A 21 5.81 -3.63 10.97
C SER A 21 7.31 -3.54 10.77
N VAL A 22 7.98 -2.73 11.60
CA VAL A 22 9.45 -2.79 11.71
C VAL A 22 9.90 -4.06 12.44
N THR A 23 9.09 -4.56 13.38
CA THR A 23 9.35 -5.86 14.00
C THR A 23 9.14 -6.98 13.00
N THR A 24 9.96 -8.03 13.11
CA THR A 24 9.87 -9.25 12.29
C THR A 24 8.87 -10.26 12.85
N TYR A 25 8.14 -9.93 13.92
CA TYR A 25 7.17 -10.82 14.55
C TYR A 25 5.89 -10.95 13.69
N SER A 26 5.53 -12.11 13.13
CA SER A 26 6.30 -13.36 13.07
C SER A 26 6.65 -13.69 11.62
N TYR A 27 7.94 -13.86 11.36
CA TYR A 27 8.52 -14.37 10.11
C TYR A 27 8.37 -13.44 8.89
N GLN A 28 8.41 -12.13 9.11
CA GLN A 28 8.37 -11.12 8.04
C GLN A 28 9.68 -10.32 7.97
N ASN A 29 9.98 -9.77 6.79
CA ASN A 29 11.01 -8.73 6.70
C ASN A 29 10.58 -7.50 7.50
N ALA A 30 11.54 -6.79 8.09
CA ALA A 30 11.25 -5.50 8.72
C ALA A 30 10.87 -4.50 7.63
N GLY A 31 9.79 -3.74 7.83
CA GLY A 31 9.27 -2.80 6.84
C GLY A 31 8.87 -1.44 7.43
N TYR A 32 8.94 -0.40 6.61
CA TYR A 32 8.31 0.89 6.88
C TYR A 32 7.65 1.45 5.62
N ARG A 33 6.81 2.48 5.80
CA ARG A 33 6.07 3.11 4.71
C ARG A 33 6.23 4.63 4.72
N ILE A 34 6.35 5.21 3.55
CA ILE A 34 6.32 6.66 3.32
C ILE A 34 5.05 6.98 2.52
N TYR A 35 4.33 8.01 2.94
CA TYR A 35 3.16 8.51 2.22
C TYR A 35 3.52 9.80 1.49
N THR A 36 3.24 9.84 0.19
CA THR A 36 3.19 11.09 -0.56
C THR A 36 1.78 11.65 -0.42
N VAL A 37 1.66 12.84 0.15
CA VAL A 37 0.37 13.49 0.46
C VAL A 37 0.30 14.82 -0.27
N ASP A 38 -0.91 15.19 -0.66
CA ASP A 38 -1.19 16.50 -1.26
C ASP A 38 -0.70 17.64 -0.34
N GLY A 39 0.04 18.56 -0.96
CA GLY A 39 0.99 19.44 -0.28
C GLY A 39 0.36 20.53 0.57
N ASN A 40 1.20 21.41 1.13
CA ASN A 40 0.75 22.53 1.96
C ASN A 40 0.47 23.78 1.13
N TYR A 41 -0.77 23.90 0.63
CA TYR A 41 -1.27 25.08 -0.08
C TYR A 41 -2.77 25.28 0.16
N ASN A 42 -3.29 26.45 -0.20
CA ASN A 42 -4.72 26.76 -0.05
C ASN A 42 -5.57 25.79 -0.89
N GLU A 43 -6.68 25.30 -0.34
CA GLU A 43 -7.55 24.30 -0.99
C GLU A 43 -6.91 22.91 -1.24
N SER A 44 -5.77 22.62 -0.59
CA SER A 44 -5.17 21.27 -0.61
C SER A 44 -6.16 20.22 -0.09
N SER A 45 -6.25 19.11 -0.81
CA SER A 45 -7.12 17.97 -0.45
C SER A 45 -6.58 17.18 0.74
N ARG A 46 -5.28 17.31 1.04
CA ARG A 46 -4.54 16.48 2.01
C ARG A 46 -4.68 14.97 1.78
N GLN A 47 -5.07 14.57 0.58
CA GLN A 47 -5.22 13.16 0.24
C GLN A 47 -3.86 12.50 0.04
N VAL A 48 -3.81 11.20 0.30
CA VAL A 48 -2.67 10.37 -0.07
C VAL A 48 -2.64 10.24 -1.60
N LEU A 49 -1.55 10.66 -2.21
CA LEU A 49 -1.32 10.61 -3.66
C LEU A 49 -0.64 9.31 -4.08
N ASP A 50 0.29 8.81 -3.24
CA ASP A 50 0.94 7.51 -3.38
C ASP A 50 1.50 7.04 -2.02
N HIS A 51 1.92 5.78 -1.93
CA HIS A 51 2.75 5.31 -0.83
C HIS A 51 3.82 4.32 -1.26
N ASP A 52 4.99 4.44 -0.64
CA ASP A 52 6.17 3.63 -0.89
C ASP A 52 6.46 2.74 0.32
N THR A 53 6.65 1.45 0.06
CA THR A 53 7.06 0.49 1.08
C THR A 53 8.53 0.17 0.91
N TYR A 54 9.25 0.16 2.03
CA TYR A 54 10.64 -0.25 2.08
C TYR A 54 10.78 -1.42 3.03
N ILE A 55 11.63 -2.38 2.66
CA ILE A 55 11.93 -3.55 3.48
C ILE A 55 13.42 -3.67 3.75
N LEU A 56 13.76 -4.31 4.85
CA LEU A 56 15.08 -4.86 5.11
C LEU A 56 15.01 -6.37 4.88
N ASN A 57 15.69 -6.86 3.84
CA ASN A 57 15.81 -8.31 3.62
C ASN A 57 16.66 -8.91 4.74
N ILE A 58 16.01 -9.60 5.69
CA ILE A 58 16.68 -10.12 6.89
C ILE A 58 17.61 -11.29 6.56
N THR A 59 17.34 -12.05 5.50
CA THR A 59 18.20 -13.13 5.05
C THR A 59 19.53 -12.57 4.55
N ASP A 60 19.47 -11.58 3.65
CA ASP A 60 20.67 -10.91 3.12
C ASP A 60 21.43 -10.17 4.23
N ALA A 61 20.71 -9.44 5.09
CA ALA A 61 21.31 -8.72 6.21
C ALA A 61 22.08 -9.66 7.17
N ASN A 62 21.52 -10.84 7.48
CA ASN A 62 22.17 -11.82 8.35
C ASN A 62 23.36 -12.52 7.69
N LEU A 63 23.31 -12.77 6.38
CA LEU A 63 24.42 -13.38 5.63
C LEU A 63 25.59 -12.44 5.43
N THR A 64 25.31 -11.16 5.16
CA THR A 64 26.34 -10.16 4.81
C THR A 64 26.79 -9.31 6.00
N ASN A 65 26.02 -9.32 7.09
CA ASN A 65 26.12 -8.39 8.22
C ASN A 65 26.11 -6.90 7.78
N LYS A 66 25.42 -6.60 6.68
CA LYS A 66 25.30 -5.26 6.09
C LYS A 66 23.82 -4.95 5.82
N PRO A 67 23.07 -4.46 6.82
CA PRO A 67 21.65 -4.19 6.63
C PRO A 67 21.46 -3.07 5.60
N LYS A 68 20.68 -3.35 4.56
CA LYS A 68 20.30 -2.40 3.52
C LYS A 68 18.79 -2.37 3.37
N TRP A 69 18.20 -1.19 3.59
CA TRP A 69 16.81 -0.94 3.25
C TRP A 69 16.68 -0.80 1.73
N ILE A 70 15.73 -1.53 1.16
CA ILE A 70 15.44 -1.51 -0.27
C ILE A 70 14.00 -1.07 -0.48
N HIS A 71 13.76 -0.33 -1.56
CA HIS A 71 12.41 -0.02 -2.00
C HIS A 71 11.77 -1.30 -2.51
N GLU A 72 10.62 -1.64 -1.94
CA GLU A 72 9.86 -2.82 -2.31
C GLU A 72 8.88 -2.48 -3.42
N TYR A 73 8.01 -1.47 -3.18
CA TYR A 73 7.05 -1.03 -4.18
C TYR A 73 6.45 0.37 -3.88
N SER A 74 6.02 1.06 -4.95
CA SER A 74 5.00 2.12 -4.91
C SER A 74 3.63 1.49 -5.21
N ALA A 75 2.57 1.91 -4.51
CA ALA A 75 1.23 1.38 -4.74
C ALA A 75 0.75 1.60 -6.18
N LYS A 76 0.97 2.81 -6.71
CA LYS A 76 0.59 3.15 -8.08
C LYS A 76 1.30 2.30 -9.11
N ASP A 77 2.62 2.14 -8.97
CA ASP A 77 3.41 1.35 -9.90
C ASP A 77 3.12 -0.15 -9.78
N ALA A 78 2.94 -0.66 -8.56
CA ALA A 78 2.67 -2.07 -8.33
C ALA A 78 1.34 -2.53 -8.91
N TYR A 79 0.31 -1.69 -8.78
CA TYR A 79 -1.06 -2.06 -9.14
C TYR A 79 -1.61 -1.27 -10.33
N ASN A 80 -0.74 -0.55 -11.05
CA ASN A 80 -1.09 0.30 -12.20
C ASN A 80 -2.23 1.28 -11.90
N MET A 81 -2.24 1.84 -10.68
CA MET A 81 -3.29 2.75 -10.22
C MET A 81 -2.96 4.19 -10.63
N THR A 82 -3.96 4.93 -11.13
CA THR A 82 -3.79 6.35 -11.46
C THR A 82 -3.89 7.25 -10.22
N ASN A 83 -4.66 6.83 -9.21
CA ASN A 83 -4.89 7.52 -7.95
C ASN A 83 -5.21 6.52 -6.83
N LEU A 84 -5.09 6.96 -5.57
CA LEU A 84 -5.37 6.15 -4.39
C LEU A 84 -6.68 6.57 -3.68
N THR A 85 -7.68 7.02 -4.45
CA THR A 85 -9.01 7.35 -3.91
C THR A 85 -9.76 6.09 -3.47
N PRO A 86 -10.85 6.22 -2.67
CA PRO A 86 -11.68 5.09 -2.29
C PRO A 86 -12.19 4.26 -3.49
N ASP A 87 -12.59 4.92 -4.58
CA ASP A 87 -13.02 4.27 -5.82
C ASP A 87 -11.86 3.58 -6.56
N GLY A 88 -10.65 4.16 -6.51
CA GLY A 88 -9.44 3.54 -7.04
C GLY A 88 -9.14 2.20 -6.36
N TRP A 89 -9.14 2.18 -5.03
CA TRP A 89 -8.94 0.94 -4.25
C TRP A 89 -10.06 -0.07 -4.44
N LEU A 90 -11.33 0.37 -4.57
CA LEU A 90 -12.44 -0.54 -4.88
C LEU A 90 -12.30 -1.16 -6.27
N SER A 91 -11.82 -0.40 -7.26
CA SER A 91 -11.54 -0.92 -8.60
C SER A 91 -10.48 -2.01 -8.57
N LEU A 92 -9.36 -1.76 -7.88
CA LEU A 92 -8.31 -2.77 -7.68
C LEU A 92 -8.84 -4.03 -6.98
N LEU A 93 -9.66 -3.87 -5.92
CA LEU A 93 -10.27 -5.01 -5.23
C LEU A 93 -11.13 -5.86 -6.18
N LYS A 94 -11.89 -5.23 -7.08
CA LYS A 94 -12.68 -5.93 -8.09
C LYS A 94 -11.81 -6.66 -9.10
N GLU A 95 -10.66 -6.09 -9.48
CA GLU A 95 -9.70 -6.75 -10.37
C GLU A 95 -9.06 -7.98 -9.72
N PHE A 96 -8.75 -7.94 -8.42
CA PHE A 96 -8.26 -9.13 -7.71
C PHE A 96 -9.22 -10.31 -7.76
N LEU A 97 -10.54 -10.08 -7.88
CA LEU A 97 -11.54 -11.14 -7.98
C LEU A 97 -11.49 -11.91 -9.31
N THR A 98 -10.91 -11.31 -10.36
CA THR A 98 -10.85 -11.89 -11.71
C THR A 98 -9.43 -12.11 -12.21
N ASN A 99 -8.43 -11.52 -11.55
CA ASN A 99 -7.01 -11.60 -11.91
C ASN A 99 -6.19 -12.15 -10.73
N ASN A 100 -5.96 -13.46 -10.76
CA ASN A 100 -5.23 -14.17 -9.70
C ASN A 100 -3.75 -13.75 -9.61
N ASP A 101 -3.10 -13.43 -10.73
CA ASP A 101 -1.69 -13.02 -10.73
C ASP A 101 -1.51 -11.67 -10.03
N LEU A 102 -2.44 -10.74 -10.28
CA LEU A 102 -2.46 -9.44 -9.61
C LEU A 102 -2.76 -9.59 -8.11
N PHE A 103 -3.67 -10.49 -7.72
CA PHE A 103 -3.92 -10.81 -6.32
C PHE A 103 -2.69 -11.43 -5.63
N LEU A 104 -2.02 -12.39 -6.28
CA LEU A 104 -0.81 -13.01 -5.75
C LEU A 104 0.33 -12.00 -5.57
N LYS A 105 0.44 -11.01 -6.46
CA LYS A 105 1.39 -9.88 -6.29
C LYS A 105 1.10 -9.03 -5.04
N TYR A 106 -0.17 -8.89 -4.66
CA TYR A 106 -0.54 -8.20 -3.41
C TYR A 106 -0.28 -9.05 -2.16
N TYR A 107 -0.39 -10.37 -2.28
CA TYR A 107 -0.25 -11.30 -1.15
C TYR A 107 1.22 -11.60 -0.76
N GLN A 108 2.14 -11.52 -1.73
CA GLN A 108 3.58 -11.70 -1.52
C GLN A 108 4.17 -10.59 -0.65
#